data_AF-A0A933JPE1-F1
#
_entry.id   AF-A0A933JPE1-F1
#
_cell.length_a   1.000
_cell.length_b   1.000
_cell.length_c   1.000
_cell.angle_alpha   90.00
_cell.angle_beta   90.00
_cell.angle_gamma   90.00
#
_symmetry.space_group_name_H-M   'P 1'
#
loop_
_entity.id
_entity.type
_entity.pdbx_description
1 polymer ?
#
loop_
_entity_poly.entity_id
_entity_poly.type
_entity_poly.pdbx_seq_one_letter_code
_entity_poly.pdbx_strand_id
1 'polypeptide(L)'
;MLPALALLVAAEKPLVVATVIFGEPDPTRRTEWIARADAAAQALSMTPKLLVISTGAKPAPLSLDGAKSHVERARNAFKTFRLAAAKTEVELATKALESSVGRPEARELDRQSLLLSASIANAQRDDPALTKALSAYALRFTDEPPPQEAGWPPTVRSKLDELLPKKRSTVSVRTAPTGRAFFDGRDAGDTPARIEGVVAGSHRLVIRAEAHVEVDRILEVTDPIELEESLLLDADALAATPPSPIVRASLIKLAAGLDALVLLDSKSRRVSRLDLSKGLAAGEATDAVFDDAPGGLETAVSRLFTELERPGGEIPWWAWTLLASGTAAVGAGTALRLSAVGTQDDLLVRAPALTQRQAFDMDDEARSLGTGGSVLIGVGAAAVAGFATWFLTERAF
;
A
#
# COMPACT_ATOMS: atom_id res chain seq x y z
N MET A 1 5.61 -8.17 -15.97
CA MET A 1 6.91 -7.89 -16.62
C MET A 1 7.57 -6.77 -15.82
N LEU A 2 8.75 -6.99 -15.25
CA LEU A 2 9.52 -5.91 -14.63
C LEU A 2 10.44 -5.30 -15.70
N PRO A 3 10.51 -3.95 -15.85
CA PRO A 3 11.43 -3.35 -16.81
C PRO A 3 12.87 -3.40 -16.30
N ALA A 4 13.81 -3.67 -17.20
CA ALA A 4 15.24 -3.47 -16.94
C ALA A 4 15.54 -1.96 -17.00
N LEU A 5 16.26 -1.44 -16.00
CA LEU A 5 16.71 -0.05 -15.97
C LEU A 5 18.20 0.00 -16.35
N ALA A 6 18.52 0.68 -17.44
CA ALA A 6 19.91 1.02 -17.77
C ALA A 6 20.25 2.36 -17.14
N LEU A 7 21.22 2.38 -16.21
CA LEU A 7 21.71 3.62 -15.60
C LEU A 7 23.02 4.03 -16.28
N LEU A 8 23.03 5.17 -16.98
CA LEU A 8 24.24 5.74 -17.55
C LEU A 8 24.83 6.74 -16.54
N VAL A 9 25.96 6.39 -15.92
CA VAL A 9 26.65 7.28 -14.98
C VAL A 9 27.81 7.96 -15.72
N ALA A 10 27.63 9.24 -16.04
CA ALA A 10 28.72 10.08 -16.53
C ALA A 10 29.55 10.58 -15.34
N ALA A 11 30.59 9.84 -14.97
CA ALA A 11 31.70 10.37 -14.19
C ALA A 11 32.90 10.54 -15.12
N GLU A 12 33.74 11.55 -14.84
CA GLU A 12 34.93 11.89 -15.62
C GLU A 12 35.70 10.62 -16.03
N LYS A 13 36.01 10.56 -17.33
CA LYS A 13 36.41 9.37 -18.11
C LYS A 13 37.29 8.34 -17.35
N PRO A 14 37.12 7.03 -17.63
CA PRO A 14 36.28 6.45 -18.69
C PRO A 14 34.85 6.14 -18.23
N LEU A 15 33.88 6.41 -19.12
CA LEU A 15 32.47 6.11 -18.94
C LEU A 15 32.27 4.58 -18.75
N VAL A 16 31.54 4.18 -17.71
CA VAL A 16 31.21 2.78 -17.42
C VAL A 16 29.70 2.59 -17.58
N VAL A 17 29.30 1.60 -18.38
CA VAL A 17 27.90 1.14 -18.42
C VAL A 17 27.69 0.15 -17.29
N ALA A 18 26.79 0.47 -16.37
CA ALA A 18 26.36 -0.44 -15.32
C ALA A 18 24.95 -0.93 -15.66
N THR A 19 24.83 -2.20 -16.05
CA THR A 19 23.54 -2.86 -16.24
C THR A 19 23.10 -3.46 -14.91
N VAL A 20 21.99 -2.97 -14.36
CA VAL A 20 21.43 -3.48 -13.11
C VAL A 20 20.22 -4.36 -13.44
N ILE A 21 20.36 -5.66 -13.22
CA ILE A 21 19.28 -6.64 -13.45
C ILE A 21 18.61 -6.92 -12.11
N PHE A 22 17.36 -6.50 -11.95
CA PHE A 22 16.58 -6.78 -10.73
C PHE A 22 15.84 -8.11 -10.85
N GLY A 23 16.19 -9.07 -9.98
CA GLY A 23 15.25 -10.10 -9.51
C GLY A 23 14.55 -10.99 -10.55
N GLU A 24 15.17 -11.33 -11.69
CA GLU A 24 14.61 -12.32 -12.63
C GLU A 24 14.79 -13.75 -12.07
N PRO A 25 13.70 -14.47 -11.73
CA PRO A 25 13.77 -15.83 -11.19
C PRO A 25 14.06 -16.88 -12.27
N ASP A 26 13.76 -16.59 -13.54
CA ASP A 26 14.01 -17.49 -14.66
C ASP A 26 15.49 -17.40 -15.12
N PRO A 27 16.29 -18.48 -14.97
CA PRO A 27 17.70 -18.49 -15.36
C PRO A 27 17.91 -18.30 -16.86
N THR A 28 16.97 -18.73 -17.70
CA THR A 28 17.08 -18.62 -19.15
C THR A 28 16.94 -17.18 -19.61
N ARG A 29 15.97 -16.44 -19.04
CA ARG A 29 15.80 -15.01 -19.31
C ARG A 29 16.99 -14.20 -18.81
N ARG A 30 17.53 -14.54 -17.63
CA ARG A 30 18.74 -13.88 -17.11
C ARG A 30 19.90 -13.95 -18.10
N THR A 31 20.13 -15.12 -18.70
CA THR A 31 21.19 -15.30 -19.71
C THR A 31 20.94 -14.47 -20.96
N GLU A 32 19.68 -14.38 -21.42
CA GLU A 32 19.30 -13.54 -22.57
C GLU A 32 19.55 -12.05 -22.31
N TRP A 33 19.19 -11.56 -21.12
CA TRP A 33 19.42 -10.15 -20.74
C TRP A 33 20.90 -9.81 -20.64
N ILE A 34 21.72 -10.72 -20.09
CA ILE A 34 23.18 -10.55 -20.05
C ILE A 34 23.74 -10.46 -21.47
N ALA A 35 23.33 -11.38 -22.36
CA ALA A 35 23.79 -11.37 -23.76
C ALA A 35 23.41 -10.08 -24.51
N ARG A 36 22.21 -9.53 -24.27
CA ARG A 36 21.78 -8.25 -24.87
C ARG A 36 22.56 -7.06 -24.31
N ALA A 37 22.86 -7.05 -23.01
CA ALA A 37 23.65 -6.00 -22.37
C ALA A 37 25.10 -6.00 -22.88
N ASP A 38 25.69 -7.18 -23.06
CA ASP A 38 27.03 -7.34 -23.63
C ASP A 38 27.08 -6.89 -25.10
N ALA A 39 26.06 -7.24 -25.90
CA ALA A 39 25.95 -6.76 -27.28
C ALA A 39 25.83 -5.23 -27.38
N ALA A 40 25.06 -4.60 -26.48
CA ALA A 40 24.93 -3.15 -26.43
C ALA A 40 26.23 -2.46 -25.98
N ALA A 41 26.95 -3.04 -25.00
CA ALA A 41 28.24 -2.52 -24.55
C ALA A 41 29.32 -2.61 -25.65
N GLN A 42 29.33 -3.71 -26.40
CA GLN A 42 30.23 -3.91 -27.55
C GLN A 42 29.94 -2.89 -28.67
N ALA A 43 28.67 -2.64 -28.99
CA ALA A 43 28.28 -1.64 -29.98
C ALA A 43 28.77 -0.22 -29.63
N LEU A 44 28.96 0.07 -28.34
CA LEU A 44 29.40 1.37 -27.84
C LEU A 44 30.92 1.44 -27.58
N SER A 45 31.68 0.38 -27.86
CA SER A 45 33.13 0.28 -27.53
C SER A 45 33.45 0.53 -26.05
N MET A 46 32.53 0.16 -25.15
CA MET A 46 32.66 0.36 -23.71
C MET A 46 33.05 -0.95 -23.02
N THR A 47 33.84 -0.89 -21.95
CA THR A 47 34.13 -2.06 -21.12
C THR A 47 32.98 -2.29 -20.12
N PRO A 48 32.17 -3.36 -20.26
CA PRO A 48 31.09 -3.62 -19.33
C PRO A 48 31.66 -4.02 -17.96
N LYS A 49 31.19 -3.38 -16.89
CA LYS A 49 31.33 -3.90 -15.53
C LYS A 49 29.96 -4.39 -15.07
N LEU A 50 29.79 -5.71 -15.08
CA LEU A 50 28.57 -6.35 -14.63
C LEU A 50 28.49 -6.28 -13.10
N LEU A 51 27.60 -5.44 -12.58
CA LEU A 51 27.29 -5.40 -11.15
C LEU A 51 26.01 -6.19 -10.89
N VAL A 52 26.15 -7.48 -10.58
CA VAL A 52 25.00 -8.32 -10.22
C VAL A 52 24.60 -8.03 -8.77
N ILE A 53 23.59 -7.18 -8.60
CA ILE A 53 22.97 -6.99 -7.28
C ILE A 53 21.94 -8.11 -7.11
N SER A 54 22.36 -9.19 -6.46
CA SER A 54 21.45 -10.24 -6.01
C SER A 54 20.55 -9.68 -4.91
N THR A 55 19.37 -9.20 -5.27
CA THR A 55 18.28 -9.05 -4.32
C THR A 55 17.74 -10.45 -4.07
N GLY A 56 18.40 -11.23 -3.19
CA GLY A 56 17.72 -12.36 -2.57
C GLY A 56 16.37 -11.84 -2.11
N ALA A 57 15.28 -12.42 -2.58
CA ALA A 57 13.93 -11.91 -2.36
C ALA A 57 13.69 -11.86 -0.85
N LYS A 58 14.04 -10.73 -0.24
CA LYS A 58 13.62 -10.38 1.10
C LYS A 58 12.10 -10.45 1.01
N PRO A 59 11.42 -11.26 1.85
CA PRO A 59 9.97 -11.37 1.80
C PRO A 59 9.43 -9.95 1.74
N ALA A 60 8.57 -9.70 0.74
CA ALA A 60 8.05 -8.36 0.51
C ALA A 60 7.65 -7.78 1.86
N PRO A 61 8.14 -6.58 2.22
CA PRO A 61 7.81 -5.98 3.51
C PRO A 61 6.29 -6.06 3.66
N LEU A 62 5.84 -6.78 4.70
CA LEU A 62 4.42 -7.04 4.91
C LEU A 62 3.69 -5.69 4.88
N SER A 63 2.81 -5.53 3.91
CA SER A 63 2.08 -4.28 3.70
C SER A 63 1.11 -4.04 4.85
N LEU A 64 0.71 -2.78 5.03
CA LEU A 64 -0.34 -2.40 5.98
C LEU A 64 -1.64 -3.20 5.72
N ASP A 65 -1.95 -3.49 4.46
CA ASP A 65 -3.09 -4.33 4.06
C ASP A 65 -2.94 -5.78 4.55
N GLY A 66 -1.71 -6.30 4.54
CA GLY A 66 -1.40 -7.60 5.13
C GLY A 66 -1.69 -7.61 6.63
N ALA A 67 -1.19 -6.61 7.36
CA ALA A 67 -1.47 -6.46 8.80
C ALA A 67 -2.97 -6.37 9.08
N LYS A 68 -3.70 -5.54 8.33
CA LYS A 68 -5.16 -5.41 8.44
C LYS A 68 -5.88 -6.74 8.23
N SER A 69 -5.49 -7.48 7.18
CA SER A 69 -6.06 -8.79 6.88
C SER A 69 -5.82 -9.80 8.01
N HIS A 70 -4.63 -9.80 8.61
CA HIS A 70 -4.32 -10.65 9.77
C HIS A 70 -5.14 -10.26 11.01
N VAL A 71 -5.32 -8.96 11.29
CA VAL A 71 -6.18 -8.50 12.41
C VAL A 71 -7.63 -8.96 12.23
N GLU A 72 -8.19 -8.85 11.02
CA GLU A 72 -9.58 -9.29 10.77
C GLU A 72 -9.71 -10.82 10.87
N ARG A 73 -8.77 -11.60 10.33
CA ARG A 73 -8.75 -13.06 10.50
C ARG A 73 -8.63 -13.46 11.97
N ALA A 74 -7.77 -12.78 12.72
CA ALA A 74 -7.64 -13.01 14.16
C ALA A 74 -8.96 -12.74 14.90
N ARG A 75 -9.65 -11.64 14.56
CA ARG A 75 -10.94 -11.28 15.15
C ARG A 75 -12.00 -12.34 14.84
N ASN A 76 -12.07 -12.80 13.59
CA ASN A 76 -13.01 -13.85 13.19
C ASN A 76 -12.71 -15.20 13.86
N ALA A 77 -11.43 -15.56 13.99
CA ALA A 77 -11.00 -16.75 14.72
C ALA A 77 -11.37 -16.65 16.22
N PHE A 78 -11.20 -15.48 16.83
CA PHE A 78 -11.60 -15.25 18.22
C PHE A 78 -13.11 -15.36 18.42
N LYS A 79 -13.92 -14.75 17.54
CA LYS A 79 -15.39 -14.83 17.55
C LYS A 79 -15.90 -16.28 17.44
N THR A 80 -15.19 -17.12 16.69
CA THR A 80 -15.51 -18.55 16.52
C THR A 80 -14.83 -19.44 17.57
N PHE A 81 -14.29 -18.86 18.65
CA PHE A 81 -13.57 -19.53 19.74
C PHE A 81 -12.36 -20.38 19.30
N ARG A 82 -11.78 -20.10 18.13
CA ARG A 82 -10.56 -20.75 17.62
C ARG A 82 -9.31 -20.03 18.15
N LEU A 83 -9.11 -20.08 19.46
CA LEU A 83 -8.12 -19.26 20.19
C LEU A 83 -6.67 -19.45 19.69
N ALA A 84 -6.26 -20.68 19.33
CA ALA A 84 -4.93 -20.93 18.79
C ALA A 84 -4.69 -20.25 17.43
N ALA A 85 -5.68 -20.32 16.52
CA ALA A 85 -5.61 -19.64 15.23
C ALA A 85 -5.64 -18.12 15.40
N ALA A 86 -6.48 -17.61 16.31
CA ALA A 86 -6.52 -16.18 16.63
C ALA A 86 -5.17 -15.67 17.10
N LYS A 87 -4.50 -16.43 17.99
CA LYS A 87 -3.16 -16.10 18.47
C LYS A 87 -2.13 -16.03 17.34
N THR A 88 -2.09 -17.04 16.47
CA THR A 88 -1.18 -17.06 15.31
C THR A 88 -1.41 -15.86 14.39
N GLU A 89 -2.67 -15.51 14.10
CA GLU A 89 -2.97 -14.36 13.24
C GLU A 89 -2.58 -13.02 13.90
N VAL A 90 -2.74 -12.86 15.23
CA VAL A 90 -2.24 -11.68 15.96
C VAL A 90 -0.71 -11.59 15.89
N GLU A 91 0.01 -12.69 16.02
CA GLU A 91 1.48 -12.71 15.91
C GLU A 91 1.94 -12.29 14.50
N LEU A 92 1.24 -12.77 13.46
CA LEU A 92 1.51 -12.36 12.07
C LEU A 92 1.18 -10.89 11.82
N ALA A 93 0.06 -10.38 12.36
CA ALA A 93 -0.29 -8.97 12.32
C ALA A 93 0.78 -8.11 12.99
N THR A 94 1.23 -8.51 14.18
CA THR A 94 2.26 -7.78 14.95
C THR A 94 3.56 -7.72 14.18
N LYS A 95 4.01 -8.85 13.61
CA LYS A 95 5.21 -8.90 12.76
C LYS A 95 5.08 -8.05 11.49
N ALA A 96 3.89 -7.98 10.90
CA ALA A 96 3.64 -7.11 9.76
C ALA A 96 3.76 -5.62 10.14
N LEU A 97 3.27 -5.27 11.34
CA LEU A 97 3.27 -3.90 11.85
C LEU A 97 4.65 -3.41 12.31
N GLU A 98 5.60 -4.29 12.62
CA GLU A 98 6.96 -3.91 13.06
C GLU A 98 7.63 -2.90 12.10
N SER A 99 7.43 -3.06 10.79
CA SER A 99 8.00 -2.16 9.78
C SER A 99 7.31 -0.80 9.68
N SER A 100 6.12 -0.67 10.27
CA SER A 100 5.22 0.48 10.16
C SER A 100 4.94 1.15 11.51
N VAL A 101 5.63 0.76 12.59
CA VAL A 101 5.50 1.35 13.92
C VAL A 101 5.70 2.87 13.86
N GLY A 102 4.80 3.62 14.47
CA GLY A 102 4.81 5.09 14.48
C GLY A 102 4.23 5.75 13.24
N ARG A 103 3.67 5.00 12.28
CA ARG A 103 2.80 5.59 11.23
C ARG A 103 1.38 5.77 11.77
N PRO A 104 0.70 6.89 11.46
CA PRO A 104 -0.68 7.13 11.91
C PRO A 104 -1.64 6.03 11.43
N GLU A 105 -1.46 5.54 10.20
CA GLU A 105 -2.27 4.46 9.61
C GLU A 105 -2.09 3.11 10.31
N ALA A 106 -0.88 2.84 10.81
CA ALA A 106 -0.54 1.58 11.47
C ALA A 106 -0.92 1.57 12.96
N ARG A 107 -1.02 2.76 13.56
CA ARG A 107 -1.32 2.96 14.97
C ARG A 107 -2.64 2.29 15.37
N GLU A 108 -3.70 2.49 14.60
CA GLU A 108 -5.01 1.90 14.90
C GLU A 108 -4.99 0.38 14.76
N LEU A 109 -4.30 -0.16 13.75
CA LEU A 109 -4.16 -1.60 13.58
C LEU A 109 -3.35 -2.24 14.70
N ASP A 110 -2.28 -1.58 15.14
CA ASP A 110 -1.48 -2.01 16.28
C ASP A 110 -2.28 -2.01 17.58
N ARG A 111 -3.08 -0.97 17.80
CA ARG A 111 -4.04 -0.88 18.92
C ARG A 111 -4.98 -2.08 18.90
N GLN A 112 -5.64 -2.35 17.77
CA GLN A 112 -6.57 -3.46 17.63
C GLN A 112 -5.89 -4.82 17.85
N SER A 113 -4.67 -5.01 17.32
CA SER A 113 -3.87 -6.22 17.51
C SER A 113 -3.57 -6.49 18.99
N LEU A 114 -3.13 -5.47 19.72
CA LEU A 114 -2.82 -5.57 21.15
C LEU A 114 -4.05 -5.83 22.02
N LEU A 115 -5.17 -5.16 21.72
CA LEU A 115 -6.43 -5.40 22.41
C LEU A 115 -6.93 -6.84 22.20
N LEU A 116 -6.80 -7.35 20.98
CA LEU A 116 -7.17 -8.73 20.66
C LEU A 116 -6.22 -9.73 21.35
N SER A 117 -4.92 -9.43 21.40
CA SER A 117 -3.93 -10.22 22.13
C SER A 117 -4.28 -10.37 23.61
N ALA A 118 -4.61 -9.26 24.29
CA ALA A 118 -5.04 -9.28 25.68
C ALA A 118 -6.36 -10.05 25.86
N SER A 119 -7.31 -9.89 24.93
CA SER A 119 -8.58 -10.62 24.97
C SER A 119 -8.40 -12.14 24.82
N ILE A 120 -7.51 -12.58 23.91
CA ILE A 120 -7.16 -13.99 23.72
C ILE A 120 -6.49 -14.54 24.98
N ALA A 121 -5.50 -13.84 25.53
CA ALA A 121 -4.78 -14.28 26.72
C ALA A 121 -5.71 -14.41 27.94
N ASN A 122 -6.62 -13.45 28.14
CA ASN A 122 -7.64 -13.52 29.17
C ASN A 122 -8.59 -14.71 28.97
N ALA A 123 -9.05 -14.96 27.73
CA ALA A 123 -9.90 -16.11 27.41
C ALA A 123 -9.20 -17.45 27.67
N GLN A 124 -7.89 -17.52 27.45
CA GLN A 124 -7.07 -18.70 27.73
C GLN A 124 -6.68 -18.84 29.22
N ARG A 125 -6.98 -17.84 30.06
CA ARG A 125 -6.51 -17.73 31.45
C ARG A 125 -4.97 -17.79 31.55
N ASP A 126 -4.28 -17.24 30.54
CA ASP A 126 -2.82 -17.14 30.48
C ASP A 126 -2.40 -15.77 31.05
N ASP A 127 -2.25 -15.72 32.38
CA ASP A 127 -1.88 -14.48 33.11
C ASP A 127 -0.54 -13.87 32.65
N PRO A 128 0.53 -14.65 32.39
CA PRO A 128 1.76 -14.11 31.81
C PRO A 128 1.56 -13.45 30.44
N ALA A 129 0.83 -14.10 29.53
CA ALA A 129 0.54 -13.54 28.22
C ALA A 129 -0.35 -12.29 28.31
N LEU A 130 -1.32 -12.29 29.23
CA LEU A 130 -2.20 -11.14 29.47
C LEU A 130 -1.40 -9.95 29.96
N THR A 131 -0.53 -10.16 30.95
CA THR A 131 0.32 -9.10 31.51
C THR A 131 1.24 -8.53 30.44
N LYS A 132 1.82 -9.39 29.59
CA LYS A 132 2.66 -8.97 28.46
C LYS A 132 1.89 -8.13 27.42
N ALA A 133 0.67 -8.53 27.09
CA ALA A 133 -0.16 -7.80 26.13
C ALA A 133 -0.61 -6.44 26.70
N LEU A 134 -1.04 -6.40 27.96
CA LEU A 134 -1.46 -5.17 28.63
C LEU A 134 -0.29 -4.21 28.85
N SER A 135 0.91 -4.69 29.18
CA SER A 135 2.08 -3.82 29.33
C SER A 135 2.52 -3.25 27.98
N ALA A 136 2.50 -4.05 26.91
CA ALA A 136 2.76 -3.55 25.56
C ALA A 136 1.72 -2.49 25.13
N TYR A 137 0.44 -2.70 25.48
CA TYR A 137 -0.61 -1.72 25.25
C TYR A 137 -0.37 -0.43 26.06
N ALA A 138 -0.13 -0.55 27.37
CA ALA A 138 0.13 0.58 28.26
C ALA A 138 1.33 1.42 27.81
N LEU A 139 2.39 0.80 27.29
CA LEU A 139 3.58 1.49 26.79
C LEU A 139 3.33 2.26 25.48
N ARG A 140 2.48 1.73 24.59
CA ARG A 140 2.23 2.35 23.26
C ARG A 140 1.06 3.34 23.26
N PHE A 141 0.09 3.15 24.16
CA PHE A 141 -1.18 3.90 24.21
C PHE A 141 -1.41 4.54 25.57
N THR A 142 -0.41 5.28 26.04
CA THR A 142 -0.31 5.87 27.39
C THR A 142 -1.39 6.89 27.72
N ASP A 143 -1.91 7.57 26.70
CA ASP A 143 -2.88 8.67 26.83
C ASP A 143 -4.29 8.27 26.40
N GLU A 144 -4.46 7.03 25.94
CA GLU A 144 -5.76 6.53 25.52
C GLU A 144 -6.37 5.72 26.67
N PRO A 145 -7.61 6.03 27.09
CA PRO A 145 -8.28 5.21 28.08
C PRO A 145 -8.49 3.79 27.53
N PRO A 146 -8.52 2.77 28.41
CA PRO A 146 -8.89 1.42 28.00
C PRO A 146 -10.20 1.49 27.19
N PRO A 147 -10.27 0.90 26.00
CA PRO A 147 -11.44 1.01 25.16
C PRO A 147 -12.64 0.46 25.91
N GLN A 148 -13.60 1.33 26.21
CA GLN A 148 -14.82 0.97 26.94
C GLN A 148 -15.61 -0.11 26.18
N GLU A 149 -15.44 -0.15 24.85
CA GLU A 149 -16.09 -1.06 23.92
C GLU A 149 -15.46 -2.46 23.85
N ALA A 150 -14.28 -2.69 24.43
CA ALA A 150 -13.61 -3.99 24.33
C ALA A 150 -14.31 -5.10 25.14
N GLY A 151 -15.34 -4.78 25.92
CA GLY A 151 -16.09 -5.75 26.72
C GLY A 151 -15.23 -6.41 27.82
N TRP A 152 -14.10 -5.80 28.17
CA TRP A 152 -13.16 -6.40 29.12
C TRP A 152 -13.76 -6.50 30.52
N PRO A 153 -13.57 -7.64 31.21
CA PRO A 153 -13.91 -7.76 32.62
C PRO A 153 -13.24 -6.65 33.45
N PRO A 154 -13.86 -6.19 34.54
CA PRO A 154 -13.26 -5.17 35.42
C PRO A 154 -11.85 -5.54 35.90
N THR A 155 -11.57 -6.83 36.10
CA THR A 155 -10.26 -7.32 36.52
C THR A 155 -9.14 -7.03 35.52
N VAL A 156 -9.41 -7.15 34.21
CA VAL A 156 -8.45 -6.84 33.15
C VAL A 156 -8.17 -5.34 33.10
N ARG A 157 -9.21 -4.52 33.32
CA ARG A 157 -9.08 -3.06 33.37
C ARG A 157 -8.23 -2.62 34.55
N SER A 158 -8.50 -3.13 35.75
CA SER A 158 -7.67 -2.82 36.93
C SER A 158 -6.21 -3.22 36.73
N LYS A 159 -5.93 -4.38 36.10
CA LYS A 159 -4.56 -4.77 35.74
C LYS A 159 -3.92 -3.78 34.76
N LEU A 160 -4.66 -3.28 33.77
CA LEU A 160 -4.13 -2.27 32.86
C LEU A 160 -3.84 -0.95 33.58
N ASP A 161 -4.75 -0.49 34.45
CA ASP A 161 -4.59 0.74 35.23
C ASP A 161 -3.36 0.67 36.15
N GLU A 162 -3.05 -0.50 36.71
CA GLU A 162 -1.84 -0.74 37.49
C GLU A 162 -0.56 -0.70 36.65
N LEU A 163 -0.63 -1.14 35.39
CA LEU A 163 0.49 -1.15 34.44
C LEU A 163 0.73 0.18 33.76
N LEU A 164 -0.26 1.08 33.75
CA LEU A 164 -0.10 2.41 33.20
C LEU A 164 1.00 3.17 33.98
N PRO A 165 1.99 3.74 33.28
CA PRO A 165 3.11 4.41 33.91
C PRO A 165 2.63 5.63 34.70
N LYS A 166 2.91 5.61 36.01
CA LYS A 166 2.52 6.65 36.96
C LYS A 166 3.37 7.93 36.85
N LYS A 167 4.54 7.84 36.23
CA LYS A 167 5.46 8.95 36.00
C LYS A 167 5.50 9.26 34.51
N ARG A 168 5.30 10.53 34.16
CA ARG A 168 5.30 11.04 32.80
C ARG A 168 6.40 12.11 32.64
N SER A 169 7.12 12.03 31.53
CA SER A 169 8.18 12.93 31.11
C SER A 169 7.65 13.96 30.11
N THR A 170 8.45 15.00 29.85
CA THR A 170 8.16 16.01 28.83
C THR A 170 9.29 16.05 27.81
N VAL A 171 8.98 15.92 26.53
CA VAL A 171 9.94 16.02 25.42
C VAL A 171 9.76 17.38 24.76
N SER A 172 10.85 18.13 24.60
CA SER A 172 10.84 19.44 23.94
C SER A 172 11.60 19.34 22.62
N VAL A 173 10.88 19.52 21.51
CA VAL A 173 11.44 19.43 20.15
C VAL A 173 11.63 20.83 19.60
N ARG A 174 12.86 21.18 19.21
CA ARG A 174 13.16 22.47 18.58
C ARG A 174 13.87 22.24 17.25
N THR A 175 13.41 22.92 16.20
CA THR A 175 14.06 22.86 14.89
C THR A 175 14.20 24.24 14.28
N ALA A 176 15.19 24.37 13.40
CA ALA A 176 15.33 25.50 12.49
C ALA A 176 15.55 24.94 11.07
N PRO A 177 14.71 25.28 10.08
CA PRO A 177 13.47 26.07 10.18
C PRO A 177 12.34 25.37 10.98
N THR A 178 11.26 26.11 11.24
CA THR A 178 10.03 25.58 11.84
C THR A 178 9.39 24.54 10.92
N GLY A 179 8.93 23.44 11.49
CA GLY A 179 8.26 22.36 10.77
C GLY A 179 7.22 21.68 11.64
N ARG A 180 6.44 20.77 11.08
CA ARG A 180 5.44 20.00 11.81
C ARG A 180 6.08 18.75 12.42
N ALA A 181 5.96 18.59 13.72
CA ALA A 181 6.45 17.43 14.46
C ALA A 181 5.34 16.38 14.59
N PHE A 182 5.72 15.11 14.42
CA PHE A 182 4.89 13.95 14.65
C PHE A 182 5.59 13.02 15.63
N PHE A 183 4.97 12.73 16.76
CA PHE A 183 5.51 11.87 17.81
C PHE A 183 4.67 10.60 17.92
N ASP A 184 5.30 9.45 17.69
CA ASP A 184 4.64 8.15 17.54
C ASP A 184 3.46 8.18 16.56
N GLY A 185 3.63 8.93 15.48
CA GLY A 185 2.63 9.13 14.44
C GLY A 185 1.48 10.07 14.82
N ARG A 186 1.46 10.66 16.02
CA ARG A 186 0.53 11.73 16.38
C ARG A 186 1.10 13.08 15.98
N ASP A 187 0.24 13.96 15.50
CA ASP A 187 0.59 15.34 15.29
C ASP A 187 0.90 16.02 16.64
N ALA A 188 2.13 16.46 16.80
CA ALA A 188 2.62 17.19 17.97
C ALA A 188 2.62 18.71 17.76
N GLY A 189 2.14 19.18 16.59
CA GLY A 189 2.08 20.59 16.22
C GLY A 189 3.36 21.09 15.55
N ASP A 190 3.45 22.42 15.42
CA ASP A 190 4.59 23.08 14.80
C ASP A 190 5.74 23.24 15.81
N THR A 191 6.98 23.06 15.35
CA THR A 191 8.17 23.26 16.17
C THR A 191 8.45 24.76 16.36
N PRO A 192 8.89 25.19 17.56
CA PRO A 192 9.19 24.38 18.74
C PRO A 192 7.93 23.82 19.42
N ALA A 193 7.93 22.51 19.69
CA ALA A 193 6.80 21.79 20.26
C ALA A 193 7.18 21.17 21.62
N ARG A 194 6.25 21.21 22.57
CA ARG A 194 6.39 20.57 23.89
C ARG A 194 5.38 19.43 23.99
N ILE A 195 5.88 18.22 24.19
CA ILE A 195 5.10 16.99 24.26
C ILE A 195 5.14 16.51 25.70
N GLU A 196 4.04 16.74 26.41
CA GLU A 196 3.88 16.29 27.79
C GLU A 196 3.33 14.86 27.82
N GLY A 197 3.51 14.16 28.93
CA GLY A 197 2.89 12.85 29.10
C GLY A 197 3.73 11.66 28.59
N VAL A 198 4.95 11.90 28.13
CA VAL A 198 5.78 10.90 27.45
C VAL A 198 6.31 9.88 28.46
N VAL A 199 6.24 8.61 28.13
CA VAL A 199 6.66 7.52 29.02
C VAL A 199 8.10 7.15 28.74
N ALA A 200 8.79 6.54 29.69
CA ALA A 200 10.10 5.97 29.42
C ALA A 200 9.98 4.84 28.38
N GLY A 201 10.72 4.92 27.28
CA GLY A 201 10.60 3.98 26.18
C GLY A 201 11.21 4.47 24.87
N SER A 202 11.10 3.64 23.83
CA SER A 202 11.53 3.97 22.48
C SER A 202 10.36 4.59 21.71
N HIS A 203 10.54 5.84 21.27
CA HIS A 203 9.53 6.65 20.59
C HIS A 203 10.04 7.07 19.22
N ARG A 204 9.14 7.23 18.24
CA ARG A 204 9.48 7.68 16.89
C ARG A 204 9.10 9.14 16.70
N LEU A 205 10.09 10.00 16.46
CA LEU A 205 9.90 11.40 16.11
C LEU A 205 10.10 11.59 14.61
N VAL A 206 9.08 12.09 13.93
CA VAL A 206 9.11 12.47 12.52
C VAL A 206 8.90 13.97 12.40
N ILE A 207 9.76 14.68 11.68
CA ILE A 207 9.65 16.14 11.49
C ILE A 207 9.56 16.44 10.00
N ARG A 208 8.56 17.24 9.61
CA ARG A 208 8.31 17.66 8.23
C ARG A 208 8.33 19.18 8.15
N ALA A 209 9.32 19.73 7.45
CA ALA A 209 9.36 21.15 7.12
C ALA A 209 9.16 21.35 5.61
N GLU A 210 8.49 22.43 5.22
CA GLU A 210 8.29 22.75 3.80
C GLU A 210 9.64 22.92 3.10
N ALA A 211 9.75 22.36 1.89
CA ALA A 211 10.97 22.34 1.08
C ALA A 211 12.20 21.66 1.72
N HIS A 212 12.04 20.86 2.78
CA HIS A 212 13.11 20.11 3.43
C HIS A 212 12.82 18.60 3.45
N VAL A 213 13.87 17.80 3.62
CA VAL A 213 13.76 16.34 3.73
C VAL A 213 13.15 15.98 5.10
N GLU A 214 12.21 15.03 5.11
CA GLU A 214 11.64 14.48 6.34
C GLU A 214 12.75 13.85 7.20
N VAL A 215 12.81 14.25 8.48
CA VAL A 215 13.68 13.61 9.47
C VAL A 215 12.85 12.59 10.23
N ASP A 216 13.33 11.36 10.28
CA ASP A 216 12.73 10.24 11.00
C ASP A 216 13.76 9.66 11.97
N ARG A 217 13.49 9.79 13.28
CA ARG A 217 14.41 9.41 14.35
C ARG A 217 13.70 8.60 15.42
N ILE A 218 14.40 7.63 15.96
CA ILE A 218 13.99 6.88 17.15
C ILE A 218 14.66 7.53 18.37
N LEU A 219 13.86 7.92 19.35
CA LEU A 219 14.28 8.51 20.62
C LEU A 219 14.11 7.49 21.74
N GLU A 220 15.16 7.28 22.51
CA GLU A 220 15.05 6.55 23.78
C GLU A 220 14.85 7.55 24.91
N VAL A 221 13.63 7.59 25.43
CA VAL A 221 13.29 8.38 26.61
C VAL A 221 13.58 7.52 27.83
N THR A 222 14.61 7.87 28.59
CA THR A 222 14.81 7.33 29.95
C THR A 222 14.09 8.25 30.95
N ASP A 223 13.80 7.74 32.16
CA ASP A 223 13.17 8.44 33.31
C ASP A 223 13.38 9.98 33.40
N PRO A 224 12.49 10.74 34.06
CA PRO A 224 12.05 12.08 33.67
C PRO A 224 13.20 13.06 33.43
N ILE A 225 13.53 13.23 32.16
CA ILE A 225 14.49 14.21 31.67
C ILE A 225 13.76 15.04 30.61
N GLU A 226 13.80 16.37 30.76
CA GLU A 226 13.50 17.27 29.66
C GLU A 226 14.52 16.99 28.56
N LEU A 227 14.11 16.21 27.56
CA LEU A 227 14.95 15.95 26.41
C LEU A 227 14.76 17.13 25.45
N GLU A 228 15.71 18.06 25.46
CA GLU A 228 15.79 19.14 24.48
C GLU A 228 16.56 18.62 23.27
N GLU A 229 15.84 18.27 22.21
CA GLU A 229 16.47 17.89 20.96
C GLU A 229 16.42 19.06 19.98
N SER A 230 17.58 19.66 19.74
CA SER A 230 17.79 20.66 18.70
C SER A 230 18.19 19.95 17.41
N LEU A 231 17.27 19.88 16.46
CA LEU A 231 17.52 19.36 15.12
C LEU A 231 17.68 20.54 14.15
N LEU A 232 18.93 20.79 13.76
CA LEU A 232 19.24 21.67 12.63
C LEU A 232 19.00 20.87 11.35
N LEU A 233 18.01 21.30 10.56
CA LEU A 233 17.74 20.75 9.24
C LEU A 233 18.73 21.39 8.25
N ASP A 234 20.02 21.10 8.39
CA ASP A 234 21.04 21.67 7.51
C ASP A 234 20.94 21.04 6.11
N ALA A 235 20.55 21.86 5.13
CA ALA A 235 20.61 21.51 3.71
C ALA A 235 22.05 21.17 3.25
N ASP A 236 23.06 21.67 3.98
CA ASP A 236 24.48 21.50 3.66
C ASP A 236 25.04 20.11 4.05
N ALA A 237 24.37 19.36 4.93
CA ALA A 237 24.82 18.02 5.33
C ALA A 237 24.67 16.96 4.22
N LEU A 238 23.93 17.25 3.15
CA LEU A 238 23.83 16.41 1.95
C LEU A 238 25.00 16.60 0.97
N ALA A 239 25.87 17.61 1.15
CA ALA A 239 26.89 17.98 0.18
C ALA A 239 28.32 17.47 0.49
N ALA A 240 28.60 17.00 1.72
CA ALA A 240 29.97 16.67 2.13
C ALA A 240 30.25 15.17 2.34
N THR A 241 29.28 14.29 2.14
CA THR A 241 29.47 12.83 2.34
C THR A 241 28.66 12.09 1.28
N PRO A 242 29.21 11.03 0.65
CA PRO A 242 28.45 10.22 -0.30
C PRO A 242 27.11 9.83 0.36
N PRO A 243 25.97 9.93 -0.35
CA PRO A 243 24.65 9.92 0.26
C PRO A 243 24.54 8.73 1.21
N SER A 244 24.09 8.99 2.43
CA SER A 244 23.96 7.94 3.45
C SER A 244 23.15 6.77 2.87
N PRO A 245 23.34 5.53 3.35
CA PRO A 245 22.57 4.37 2.88
C PRO A 245 21.05 4.63 2.92
N ILE A 246 20.59 5.48 3.84
CA ILE A 246 19.20 5.92 4.00
C ILE A 246 18.77 6.84 2.86
N VAL A 247 19.58 7.85 2.49
CA VAL A 247 19.29 8.75 1.35
C VAL A 247 19.30 7.97 0.03
N ARG A 248 20.23 7.03 -0.14
CA ARG A 248 20.24 6.12 -1.28
C ARG A 248 19.00 5.23 -1.31
N ALA A 249 18.61 4.64 -0.18
CA ALA A 249 17.41 3.82 -0.09
C ALA A 249 16.12 4.63 -0.32
N SER A 250 16.06 5.90 0.09
CA SER A 250 14.93 6.79 -0.16
C SER A 250 14.85 7.23 -1.61
N LEU A 251 15.98 7.53 -2.26
CA LEU A 251 16.04 7.81 -3.70
C LEU A 251 15.68 6.57 -4.53
N ILE A 252 16.15 5.38 -4.12
CA ILE A 252 15.77 4.11 -4.74
C ILE A 252 14.29 3.83 -4.53
N LYS A 253 13.71 4.13 -3.36
CA LYS A 253 12.25 4.01 -3.12
C LYS A 253 11.45 4.99 -3.97
N LEU A 254 11.92 6.23 -4.11
CA LEU A 254 11.30 7.23 -4.98
C LEU A 254 11.36 6.83 -6.46
N ALA A 255 12.42 6.15 -6.89
CA ALA A 255 12.58 5.64 -8.26
C ALA A 255 11.91 4.27 -8.49
N ALA A 256 11.67 3.48 -7.43
CA ALA A 256 11.02 2.17 -7.50
C ALA A 256 9.48 2.24 -7.49
N GLY A 257 8.90 3.40 -7.19
CA GLY A 257 7.56 3.73 -7.65
C GLY A 257 7.62 3.90 -9.15
N LEU A 258 7.26 2.85 -9.88
CA LEU A 258 7.20 2.83 -11.35
C LEU A 258 6.50 4.12 -11.81
N ASP A 259 7.14 4.86 -12.72
CA ASP A 259 6.63 6.02 -13.48
C ASP A 259 7.18 7.42 -13.13
N ALA A 260 8.32 7.55 -12.44
CA ALA A 260 8.96 8.87 -12.25
C ALA A 260 10.41 8.94 -12.75
N LEU A 261 10.72 9.97 -13.56
CA LEU A 261 12.09 10.41 -13.83
C LEU A 261 12.43 11.54 -12.85
N VAL A 262 13.46 11.34 -12.02
CA VAL A 262 13.94 12.38 -11.09
C VAL A 262 15.15 13.07 -11.70
N LEU A 263 15.01 14.35 -12.02
CA LEU A 263 16.07 15.20 -12.54
C LEU A 263 16.61 16.07 -11.40
N LEU A 264 17.90 15.98 -11.15
CA LEU A 264 18.64 16.85 -10.24
C LEU A 264 19.44 17.85 -11.07
N ASP A 265 19.05 19.12 -11.04
CA ASP A 265 19.84 20.21 -11.63
C ASP A 265 21.03 20.52 -10.71
N SER A 266 22.25 20.26 -11.18
CA SER A 266 23.47 20.44 -10.38
C SER A 266 23.82 21.92 -10.11
N LYS A 267 23.30 22.85 -10.91
CA LYS A 267 23.55 24.29 -10.74
C LYS A 267 22.43 24.97 -9.96
N SER A 268 21.17 24.64 -10.26
CA SER A 268 20.00 25.25 -9.58
C SER A 268 19.59 24.50 -8.31
N ARG A 269 20.13 23.30 -8.07
CA ARG A 269 19.87 22.42 -6.92
C ARG A 269 18.37 22.11 -6.72
N ARG A 270 17.57 22.14 -7.79
CA ARG A 270 16.16 21.76 -7.77
C ARG A 270 16.03 20.27 -8.07
N VAL A 271 15.26 19.58 -7.24
CA VAL A 271 14.78 18.22 -7.51
C VAL A 271 13.46 18.35 -8.25
N SER A 272 13.47 17.98 -9.53
CA SER A 272 12.26 17.96 -10.34
C SER A 272 11.81 16.53 -10.53
N ARG A 273 10.57 16.23 -10.13
CA ARG A 273 9.92 14.95 -10.37
C ARG A 273 9.09 15.08 -11.64
N LEU A 274 9.43 14.30 -12.66
CA LEU A 274 8.61 14.15 -13.85
C LEU A 274 7.80 12.85 -13.72
N ASP A 275 6.51 12.96 -13.41
CA ASP A 275 5.58 11.81 -13.47
C ASP A 275 5.26 11.50 -14.92
N LEU A 276 5.77 10.37 -15.42
CA LEU A 276 5.55 9.89 -16.78
C LEU A 276 4.09 9.44 -16.99
N SER A 277 3.39 9.07 -15.92
CA SER A 277 1.96 8.74 -15.93
C SER A 277 1.07 9.94 -16.28
N LYS A 278 1.48 11.17 -15.93
CA LYS A 278 0.74 12.40 -16.25
C LYS A 278 1.05 12.94 -17.64
N GLY A 279 2.21 12.60 -18.21
CA GLY A 279 2.58 12.98 -19.58
C GLY A 279 1.84 12.19 -20.67
N LEU A 280 1.46 10.94 -20.40
CA LEU A 280 0.57 10.16 -21.27
C LEU A 280 -0.93 10.43 -21.01
N ALA A 281 -1.27 10.96 -19.83
CA ALA A 281 -2.64 11.35 -19.47
C ALA A 281 -2.98 12.82 -19.80
N ALA A 282 -2.13 13.52 -20.56
CA ALA A 282 -2.53 14.76 -21.24
C ALA A 282 -3.36 14.43 -22.50
N GLY A 283 -4.47 13.74 -22.26
CA GLY A 283 -5.66 13.68 -23.07
C GLY A 283 -6.82 14.15 -22.20
N GLU A 284 -6.78 15.42 -21.78
CA GLU A 284 -7.88 16.10 -21.09
C GLU A 284 -9.09 16.19 -22.03
N ALA A 285 -9.91 15.15 -22.13
CA ALA A 285 -11.24 15.19 -22.76
C ALA A 285 -12.12 13.94 -22.52
N THR A 286 -12.13 13.31 -21.33
CA THR A 286 -13.07 12.17 -21.11
C THR A 286 -13.83 12.14 -19.78
N ASP A 287 -13.43 12.90 -18.75
CA ASP A 287 -14.14 12.90 -17.46
C ASP A 287 -15.40 13.78 -17.42
N ALA A 288 -15.76 14.44 -18.53
CA ALA A 288 -17.00 15.22 -18.62
C ALA A 288 -18.18 14.46 -19.28
N VAL A 289 -18.05 13.18 -19.60
CA VAL A 289 -19.00 12.49 -20.51
C VAL A 289 -19.84 11.39 -19.86
N PHE A 290 -19.56 10.95 -18.63
CA PHE A 290 -20.20 9.75 -18.08
C PHE A 290 -21.10 9.94 -16.86
N ASP A 291 -21.27 11.15 -16.33
CA ASP A 291 -22.13 11.38 -15.16
C ASP A 291 -23.53 11.95 -15.48
N ASP A 292 -23.78 12.45 -16.70
CA ASP A 292 -25.08 13.06 -17.06
C ASP A 292 -25.62 12.54 -18.40
N ALA A 293 -26.04 11.27 -18.45
CA ALA A 293 -27.19 10.82 -19.27
C ALA A 293 -27.40 9.29 -19.16
N PRO A 294 -28.61 8.82 -18.79
CA PRO A 294 -29.00 7.45 -19.12
C PRO A 294 -29.16 7.36 -20.65
N GLY A 295 -28.16 6.78 -21.34
CA GLY A 295 -28.20 6.58 -22.79
C GLY A 295 -26.86 6.67 -23.53
N GLY A 296 -25.76 7.06 -22.87
CA GLY A 296 -24.46 7.22 -23.53
C GLY A 296 -23.92 5.96 -24.20
N LEU A 297 -24.05 4.80 -23.52
CA LEU A 297 -23.62 3.51 -24.07
C LEU A 297 -24.50 3.07 -25.24
N GLU A 298 -25.83 3.24 -25.13
CA GLU A 298 -26.79 2.84 -26.16
C GLU A 298 -26.63 3.70 -27.43
N THR A 299 -26.28 4.98 -27.26
CA THR A 299 -25.99 5.90 -28.37
C THR A 299 -24.65 5.57 -29.04
N ALA A 300 -23.62 5.19 -28.28
CA ALA A 300 -22.34 4.77 -28.83
C ALA A 300 -22.45 3.44 -29.60
N VAL A 301 -23.20 2.48 -29.06
CA VAL A 301 -23.44 1.17 -29.67
C VAL A 301 -24.31 1.29 -30.93
N SER A 302 -25.40 2.08 -30.89
CA SER A 302 -26.24 2.30 -32.08
C SER A 302 -25.50 3.01 -33.21
N ARG A 303 -24.65 4.01 -32.90
CA ARG A 303 -23.77 4.64 -33.91
C ARG A 303 -22.76 3.65 -34.49
N LEU A 304 -22.17 2.78 -33.66
CA LEU A 304 -21.26 1.73 -34.13
C LEU A 304 -21.96 0.82 -35.16
N PHE A 305 -23.17 0.34 -34.86
CA PHE A 305 -23.93 -0.54 -35.76
C PHE A 305 -24.36 0.17 -37.05
N THR A 306 -24.79 1.44 -36.96
CA THR A 306 -25.18 2.24 -38.14
C THR A 306 -23.98 2.47 -39.08
N GLU A 307 -22.78 2.62 -38.52
CA GLU A 307 -21.56 2.86 -39.31
C GLU A 307 -20.95 1.55 -39.87
N LEU A 308 -21.22 0.42 -39.23
CA LEU A 308 -20.88 -0.93 -39.71
C LEU A 308 -21.71 -1.35 -40.94
N GLU A 309 -22.90 -0.77 -41.15
CA GLU A 309 -23.77 -1.05 -42.31
C GLU A 309 -23.36 -0.32 -43.60
N ARG A 310 -22.33 0.54 -43.57
CA ARG A 310 -21.86 1.21 -44.80
C ARG A 310 -21.19 0.21 -45.76
N PRO A 311 -21.62 0.13 -47.03
CA PRO A 311 -21.05 -0.79 -48.00
C PRO A 311 -19.61 -0.39 -48.35
N GLY A 312 -18.66 -1.32 -48.17
CA GLY A 312 -17.28 -1.21 -48.68
C GLY A 312 -16.14 -1.27 -47.65
N GLY A 313 -16.42 -1.39 -46.35
CA GLY A 313 -15.37 -1.50 -45.32
C GLY A 313 -15.20 -2.93 -44.81
N GLU A 314 -14.09 -3.59 -45.13
CA GLU A 314 -13.74 -4.88 -44.51
C GLU A 314 -13.33 -4.66 -43.05
N ILE A 315 -14.10 -5.23 -42.13
CA ILE A 315 -13.77 -5.26 -40.70
C ILE A 315 -12.83 -6.44 -40.48
N PRO A 316 -11.64 -6.26 -39.88
CA PRO A 316 -10.73 -7.37 -39.66
C PRO A 316 -11.36 -8.39 -38.72
N TRP A 317 -11.19 -9.68 -39.01
CA TRP A 317 -11.85 -10.78 -38.28
C TRP A 317 -11.63 -10.75 -36.75
N TRP A 318 -10.49 -10.23 -36.29
CA TRP A 318 -10.19 -10.12 -34.85
C TRP A 318 -11.11 -9.12 -34.14
N ALA A 319 -11.62 -8.10 -34.84
CA ALA A 319 -12.58 -7.14 -34.30
C ALA A 319 -13.88 -7.83 -33.87
N TRP A 320 -14.37 -8.76 -34.70
CA TRP A 320 -15.52 -9.59 -34.36
C TRP A 320 -15.24 -10.46 -33.14
N THR A 321 -14.02 -10.99 -32.98
CA THR A 321 -13.66 -11.79 -31.80
C THR A 321 -13.59 -10.95 -30.51
N LEU A 322 -13.10 -9.71 -30.57
CA LEU A 322 -13.08 -8.82 -29.41
C LEU A 322 -14.50 -8.35 -29.05
N LEU A 323 -15.32 -8.01 -30.04
CA LEU A 323 -16.70 -7.63 -29.79
C LEU A 323 -17.52 -8.80 -29.23
N ALA A 324 -17.38 -10.00 -29.81
CA ALA A 324 -18.06 -11.20 -29.34
C ALA A 324 -17.60 -11.63 -27.93
N SER A 325 -16.30 -11.55 -27.63
CA SER A 325 -15.78 -11.89 -26.30
C SER A 325 -16.18 -10.84 -25.25
N GLY A 326 -16.12 -9.55 -25.59
CA GLY A 326 -16.55 -8.47 -24.69
C GLY A 326 -18.03 -8.56 -24.35
N THR A 327 -18.89 -8.76 -25.36
CA THR A 327 -20.34 -8.95 -25.15
C THR A 327 -20.66 -10.23 -24.37
N ALA A 328 -19.98 -11.35 -24.66
CA ALA A 328 -20.14 -12.58 -23.90
C ALA A 328 -19.71 -12.41 -22.42
N ALA A 329 -18.63 -11.69 -22.15
CA ALA A 329 -18.17 -11.41 -20.79
C ALA A 329 -19.19 -10.55 -20.01
N VAL A 330 -19.76 -9.51 -20.63
CA VAL A 330 -20.84 -8.71 -20.02
C VAL A 330 -22.08 -9.57 -19.75
N GLY A 331 -22.48 -10.42 -20.69
CA GLY A 331 -23.61 -11.34 -20.53
C GLY A 331 -23.39 -12.33 -19.38
N ALA A 332 -22.23 -13.00 -19.34
CA ALA A 332 -21.86 -13.93 -18.27
C ALA A 332 -21.80 -13.21 -16.91
N GLY A 333 -21.22 -12.01 -16.86
CA GLY A 333 -21.14 -11.24 -15.63
C GLY A 333 -22.51 -10.81 -15.10
N THR A 334 -23.43 -10.46 -16.00
CA THR A 334 -24.83 -10.14 -15.66
C THR A 334 -25.56 -11.37 -15.12
N ALA A 335 -25.39 -12.54 -15.76
CA ALA A 335 -25.97 -13.79 -15.29
C ALA A 335 -25.47 -14.18 -13.89
N LEU A 336 -24.16 -14.02 -13.61
CA LEU A 336 -23.60 -14.25 -12.27
C LEU A 336 -24.18 -13.30 -11.23
N ARG A 337 -24.39 -12.01 -11.57
CA ARG A 337 -25.05 -11.06 -10.67
C ARG A 337 -26.50 -11.43 -10.40
N LEU A 338 -27.26 -11.85 -11.40
CA LEU A 338 -28.64 -12.32 -11.19
C LEU A 338 -28.67 -13.58 -10.32
N SER A 339 -27.71 -14.49 -10.50
CA SER A 339 -27.53 -15.66 -9.63
C SER A 339 -27.20 -15.27 -8.18
N ALA A 340 -26.37 -14.24 -7.99
CA ALA A 340 -26.05 -13.69 -6.67
C ALA A 340 -27.30 -13.11 -5.96
N VAL A 341 -28.15 -12.39 -6.71
CA VAL A 341 -29.43 -11.90 -6.18
C VAL A 341 -30.35 -13.07 -5.82
N GLY A 342 -30.45 -14.08 -6.68
CA GLY A 342 -31.26 -15.27 -6.41
C GLY A 342 -30.80 -16.04 -5.15
N THR A 343 -29.49 -16.16 -4.93
CA THR A 343 -28.93 -16.78 -3.71
C THR A 343 -29.20 -15.93 -2.46
N GLN A 344 -29.19 -14.61 -2.59
CA GLN A 344 -29.50 -13.68 -1.49
C GLN A 344 -31.00 -13.69 -1.13
N ASP A 345 -31.89 -13.77 -2.13
CA ASP A 345 -33.33 -13.94 -1.91
C ASP A 345 -33.64 -15.29 -1.26
N ASP A 346 -32.99 -16.37 -1.72
CA ASP A 346 -33.12 -17.70 -1.11
C ASP A 346 -32.65 -17.70 0.36
N LEU A 347 -31.61 -16.94 0.68
CA LEU A 347 -31.14 -16.74 2.04
C LEU A 347 -32.20 -16.04 2.90
N LEU A 348 -32.85 -15.00 2.40
CA LEU A 348 -33.92 -14.29 3.12
C LEU A 348 -35.14 -15.17 3.36
N VAL A 349 -35.54 -15.98 2.38
CA VAL A 349 -36.69 -16.89 2.50
C VAL A 349 -36.39 -18.03 3.47
N ARG A 350 -35.17 -18.59 3.46
CA ARG A 350 -34.78 -19.74 4.28
C ARG A 350 -34.13 -19.37 5.60
N ALA A 351 -33.87 -18.08 5.86
CA ALA A 351 -33.24 -17.58 7.07
C ALA A 351 -33.72 -18.23 8.39
N PRO A 352 -35.03 -18.42 8.64
CA PRO A 352 -35.48 -19.02 9.91
C PRO A 352 -35.20 -20.52 10.03
N ALA A 353 -34.89 -21.22 8.93
CA ALA A 353 -34.64 -22.67 8.90
C ALA A 353 -33.15 -23.02 8.73
N LEU A 354 -32.29 -22.05 8.42
CA LEU A 354 -30.86 -22.29 8.20
C LEU A 354 -30.09 -22.25 9.52
N THR A 355 -29.13 -23.17 9.65
CA THR A 355 -28.11 -23.02 10.69
C THR A 355 -27.22 -21.82 10.38
N GLN A 356 -26.62 -21.21 11.40
CA GLN A 356 -25.73 -20.05 11.23
C GLN A 356 -24.59 -20.31 10.24
N ARG A 357 -24.08 -21.56 10.18
CA ARG A 357 -23.04 -21.94 9.22
C ARG A 357 -23.56 -21.97 7.78
N GLN A 358 -24.75 -22.55 7.56
CA GLN A 358 -25.35 -22.59 6.23
C GLN A 358 -25.71 -21.19 5.72
N ALA A 359 -26.21 -20.32 6.60
CA ALA A 359 -26.46 -18.92 6.26
C ALA A 359 -25.16 -18.19 5.86
N PHE A 360 -24.05 -18.47 6.55
CA PHE A 360 -22.75 -17.90 6.20
C PHE A 360 -22.21 -18.43 4.87
N ASP A 361 -22.29 -19.74 4.63
CA ASP A 361 -21.82 -20.35 3.37
C ASP A 361 -22.64 -19.82 2.16
N MET A 362 -23.95 -19.60 2.33
CA MET A 362 -24.81 -18.99 1.30
C MET A 362 -24.52 -17.50 1.07
N ASP A 363 -24.22 -16.72 2.12
CA ASP A 363 -23.81 -15.30 1.97
C ASP A 363 -22.45 -15.19 1.26
N ASP A 364 -21.51 -16.07 1.58
CA ASP A 364 -20.18 -16.09 0.94
C ASP A 364 -20.27 -16.46 -0.55
N GLU A 365 -21.12 -17.45 -0.89
CA GLU A 365 -21.41 -17.81 -2.27
C GLU A 365 -22.05 -16.65 -3.05
N ALA A 366 -23.05 -15.97 -2.47
CA ALA A 366 -23.69 -14.82 -3.10
C ALA A 366 -22.68 -13.67 -3.36
N ARG A 367 -21.78 -13.39 -2.39
CA ARG A 367 -20.73 -12.37 -2.56
C ARG A 367 -19.69 -12.75 -3.61
N SER A 368 -19.30 -14.02 -3.65
CA SER A 368 -18.37 -14.54 -4.66
C SER A 368 -18.94 -14.39 -6.07
N LEU A 369 -20.21 -14.80 -6.27
CA LEU A 369 -20.93 -14.64 -7.53
C LEU A 369 -21.09 -13.16 -7.91
N GLY A 370 -21.44 -12.29 -6.95
CA GLY A 370 -21.57 -10.85 -7.19
C GLY A 370 -20.26 -10.16 -7.57
N THR A 371 -19.16 -10.56 -6.94
CA THR A 371 -17.81 -10.05 -7.23
C THR A 371 -17.34 -10.52 -8.61
N GLY A 372 -17.46 -11.83 -8.89
CA GLY A 372 -17.12 -12.41 -10.18
C GLY A 372 -17.93 -11.78 -11.32
N GLY A 373 -19.23 -11.56 -11.10
CA GLY A 373 -20.09 -10.88 -12.06
C GLY A 373 -19.66 -9.45 -12.36
N SER A 374 -19.29 -8.68 -11.33
CA SER A 374 -18.85 -7.28 -11.48
C SER A 374 -17.52 -7.18 -12.24
N VAL A 375 -16.58 -8.09 -11.99
CA VAL A 375 -15.29 -8.14 -12.70
C VAL A 375 -15.50 -8.46 -14.18
N LEU A 376 -16.34 -9.45 -14.50
CA LEU A 376 -16.62 -9.82 -15.90
C LEU A 376 -17.32 -8.70 -16.67
N ILE A 377 -18.25 -7.98 -16.04
CA ILE A 377 -18.89 -6.79 -16.63
C ILE A 377 -17.83 -5.71 -16.90
N GLY A 378 -16.94 -5.43 -15.94
CA GLY A 378 -15.90 -4.41 -16.10
C GLY A 378 -14.92 -4.73 -17.24
N VAL A 379 -14.43 -5.97 -17.29
CA VAL A 379 -13.52 -6.43 -18.35
C VAL A 379 -14.21 -6.43 -19.72
N GLY A 380 -15.46 -6.91 -19.78
CA GLY A 380 -16.23 -6.92 -21.01
C GLY A 380 -16.54 -5.52 -21.54
N ALA A 381 -16.93 -4.60 -20.65
CA ALA A 381 -17.19 -3.20 -21.00
C ALA A 381 -15.91 -2.49 -21.48
N ALA A 382 -14.78 -2.71 -20.81
CA ALA A 382 -13.49 -2.16 -21.23
C ALA A 382 -13.05 -2.68 -22.60
N ALA A 383 -13.27 -3.97 -22.90
CA ALA A 383 -12.97 -4.53 -24.21
C ALA A 383 -13.84 -3.92 -25.32
N VAL A 384 -15.15 -3.75 -25.08
CA VAL A 384 -16.07 -3.12 -26.04
C VAL A 384 -15.73 -1.63 -26.23
N ALA A 385 -15.44 -0.91 -25.16
CA ALA A 385 -15.05 0.51 -25.22
C ALA A 385 -13.72 0.68 -25.94
N GLY A 386 -12.71 -0.14 -25.63
CA GLY A 386 -11.43 -0.13 -26.33
C GLY A 386 -11.56 -0.41 -27.82
N PHE A 387 -12.43 -1.37 -28.19
CA PHE A 387 -12.75 -1.65 -29.58
C PHE A 387 -13.44 -0.47 -30.27
N ALA A 388 -14.43 0.15 -29.64
CA ALA A 388 -15.13 1.31 -30.19
C ALA A 388 -14.18 2.50 -30.39
N THR A 389 -13.32 2.79 -29.42
CA THR A 389 -12.30 3.85 -29.52
C THR A 389 -11.34 3.57 -30.67
N TRP A 390 -10.79 2.35 -30.74
CA TRP A 390 -9.90 1.94 -31.84
C TRP A 390 -10.57 2.12 -33.21
N PHE A 391 -11.80 1.64 -33.35
CA PHE A 391 -12.56 1.71 -34.60
C PHE A 391 -12.81 3.15 -35.06
N LEU A 392 -13.13 4.05 -34.12
CA LEU A 392 -13.32 5.47 -34.40
C LEU A 392 -12.02 6.17 -34.77
N THR A 393 -10.90 5.81 -34.14
CA THR A 393 -9.60 6.41 -34.42
C THR A 393 -9.00 5.94 -35.74
N GLU A 394 -9.12 4.66 -36.09
CA GLU A 394 -8.45 4.10 -37.26
C GLU A 394 -9.16 4.44 -38.58
N ARG A 395 -10.43 4.87 -38.52
CA ARG A 395 -11.16 5.41 -39.68
C ARG A 395 -11.12 6.93 -39.81
N ALA A 396 -10.56 7.63 -38.83
CA ALA A 396 -10.33 9.07 -38.92
C ALA A 396 -9.06 9.42 -39.73
N PHE A 397 -8.23 8.41 -40.03
CA PHE A 397 -7.07 8.46 -40.92
C PHE A 397 -7.35 7.66 -42.19
#